data_AF-A0A957RKC8-F1
#
_entry.id   AF-A0A957RKC8-F1
#
_cell.length_a   1.000
_cell.length_b   1.000
_cell.length_c   1.000
_cell.angle_alpha   90.00
_cell.angle_beta   90.00
_cell.angle_gamma   90.00
#
_symmetry.space_group_name_H-M   'P 1'
#
loop_
_entity.id
_entity.type
_entity.pdbx_description
1 polymer ?
#
loop_
_entity_poly.entity_id
_entity_poly.type
_entity_poly.pdbx_seq_one_letter_code
_entity_poly.pdbx_strand_id
1 'polypeptide(L)'
;MTDSAAPGRIVVLNGAPRAGKSSIVAAIQESFDGVWINLGVDRFMAMTPARYQPGIGLRPGGERPDLEPIVATLYRALYAAIAA
;
A
#
# COMPACT_ATOMS: atom_id res chain seq x y z
N MET A 1 -21.40 20.82 -10.67
CA MET A 1 -22.13 19.61 -11.11
C MET A 1 -21.20 18.45 -10.81
N THR A 2 -21.34 17.84 -9.63
CA THR A 2 -20.59 16.62 -9.29
C THR A 2 -21.11 15.55 -10.22
N ASP A 3 -20.36 15.28 -11.29
CA ASP A 3 -20.52 14.03 -12.02
C ASP A 3 -20.49 12.93 -10.96
N SER A 4 -21.52 12.08 -10.93
CA SER A 4 -21.53 10.92 -10.04
C SER A 4 -20.53 9.93 -10.62
N ALA A 5 -19.26 10.28 -10.52
CA ALA A 5 -18.15 9.61 -11.16
C ALA A 5 -18.11 8.17 -10.65
N ALA A 6 -17.97 7.22 -11.58
CA ALA A 6 -17.76 5.82 -11.23
C ALA A 6 -16.64 5.69 -10.18
N PRO A 7 -16.76 4.74 -9.23
CA PRO A 7 -15.74 4.55 -8.22
C PRO A 7 -14.36 4.32 -8.85
N GLY A 8 -13.31 4.77 -8.14
CA GLY A 8 -11.93 4.51 -8.54
C GLY A 8 -11.62 3.01 -8.64
N ARG A 9 -10.55 2.66 -9.36
CA ARG A 9 -10.12 1.27 -9.54
C ARG A 9 -8.96 0.96 -8.61
N ILE A 10 -9.07 -0.17 -7.90
CA ILE A 10 -8.00 -0.71 -7.04
C ILE A 10 -7.48 -1.99 -7.68
N VAL A 11 -6.16 -2.07 -7.86
CA VAL A 11 -5.47 -3.28 -8.34
C VAL A 11 -4.58 -3.82 -7.23
N VAL A 12 -4.87 -5.02 -6.75
CA VAL A 12 -4.05 -5.71 -5.73
C VAL A 12 -3.08 -6.67 -6.42
N LEU A 13 -1.79 -6.39 -6.30
CA LEU A 13 -0.73 -7.25 -6.84
C LEU A 13 -0.23 -8.22 -5.76
N ASN A 14 -0.43 -9.51 -5.97
CA ASN A 14 0.09 -10.57 -5.11
C ASN A 14 1.17 -11.40 -5.83
N GLY A 15 2.13 -11.92 -5.07
CA GLY A 15 3.20 -12.77 -5.60
C GLY A 15 4.40 -12.84 -4.67
N ALA A 16 5.25 -13.84 -4.86
CA ALA A 16 6.47 -14.04 -4.07
C ALA A 16 7.39 -12.79 -4.08
N PRO A 17 8.29 -12.63 -3.08
CA PRO A 17 9.33 -11.61 -3.13
C PRO A 17 10.09 -11.67 -4.47
N ARG A 18 10.38 -10.50 -5.06
CA ARG A 18 11.08 -10.37 -6.37
C ARG A 18 10.35 -10.95 -7.59
N ALA A 19 9.06 -11.28 -7.51
CA ALA A 19 8.26 -11.75 -8.66
C ALA A 19 7.93 -10.67 -9.72
N GLY A 20 8.59 -9.50 -9.72
CA GLY A 20 8.36 -8.44 -10.72
C GLY A 20 7.15 -7.53 -10.47
N LYS A 21 6.57 -7.51 -9.26
CA LYS A 21 5.43 -6.63 -8.92
C LYS A 21 5.71 -5.15 -9.22
N SER A 22 6.92 -4.66 -8.93
CA SER A 22 7.30 -3.27 -9.19
C SER A 22 7.36 -2.95 -10.68
N SER A 23 7.72 -3.91 -11.53
CA SER A 23 7.69 -3.75 -13.00
C SER A 23 6.25 -3.65 -13.52
N ILE A 24 5.31 -4.40 -12.94
CA ILE A 24 3.88 -4.28 -13.27
C ILE A 24 3.35 -2.91 -12.87
N VAL A 25 3.72 -2.41 -11.67
CA VAL A 25 3.35 -1.06 -11.25
C VAL A 25 3.86 0.00 -12.23
N ALA A 26 5.13 -0.07 -12.64
CA ALA A 26 5.70 0.85 -13.61
C ALA A 26 4.93 0.83 -14.94
N ALA A 27 4.67 -0.37 -15.48
CA ALA A 27 3.90 -0.52 -16.71
C ALA A 27 2.49 0.07 -16.61
N ILE A 28 1.78 -0.14 -15.49
CA ILE A 28 0.45 0.45 -15.26
C ILE A 28 0.54 1.97 -15.26
N GLN A 29 1.48 2.55 -14.51
CA GLN A 29 1.61 4.01 -14.39
C GLN A 29 2.04 4.68 -15.70
N GLU A 30 2.78 3.98 -16.55
CA GLU A 30 3.27 4.51 -17.83
C GLU A 30 2.27 4.35 -18.99
N SER A 31 1.43 3.30 -18.96
CA SER A 31 0.62 2.91 -20.13
C SER A 31 -0.89 3.03 -19.95
N PHE A 32 -1.40 3.09 -18.71
CA PHE A 32 -2.84 3.17 -18.49
C PHE A 32 -3.31 4.62 -18.43
N ASP A 33 -4.50 4.88 -18.97
CA ASP A 33 -5.14 6.19 -18.85
C ASP A 33 -5.42 6.54 -17.39
N GLY A 34 -5.37 7.85 -17.08
CA GLY A 34 -5.69 8.40 -15.78
C GLY A 34 -4.52 8.39 -14.78
N VAL A 35 -4.82 8.68 -13.52
CA VAL A 35 -3.81 8.77 -12.45
C VAL A 35 -3.78 7.46 -11.67
N TRP A 36 -2.63 6.79 -11.68
CA TRP A 36 -2.38 5.56 -10.93
C TRP A 36 -1.37 5.79 -9.80
N ILE A 37 -1.77 5.53 -8.56
CA ILE A 37 -0.93 5.72 -7.37
C ILE A 37 -0.55 4.36 -6.78
N ASN A 38 0.74 4.16 -6.52
CA ASN A 38 1.25 2.97 -5.85
C ASN A 38 1.35 3.18 -4.33
N LEU A 39 0.57 2.40 -3.59
CA LEU A 39 0.56 2.34 -2.12
C LEU A 39 1.27 1.08 -1.58
N GLY A 40 2.37 0.68 -2.22
CA GLY A 40 3.10 -0.55 -1.91
C GLY A 40 3.97 -0.50 -0.65
N VAL A 41 4.32 -1.68 -0.14
CA VAL A 41 5.10 -1.88 1.10
C VAL A 41 6.43 -1.13 1.11
N ASP A 42 7.18 -1.13 0.00
CA ASP A 42 8.49 -0.49 -0.07
C ASP A 42 8.40 1.04 0.11
N ARG A 43 7.36 1.68 -0.45
CA ARG A 43 7.11 3.11 -0.29
C ARG A 43 6.75 3.43 1.15
N PHE A 44 5.86 2.64 1.76
CA PHE A 44 5.50 2.82 3.16
C PHE A 44 6.70 2.61 4.09
N MET A 45 7.52 1.60 3.83
CA MET A 45 8.72 1.35 4.63
C MET A 45 9.69 2.54 4.57
N ALA A 46 9.91 3.11 3.37
CA ALA A 46 10.75 4.31 3.19
C ALA A 46 10.22 5.55 3.92
N MET A 47 8.90 5.69 4.05
CA MET A 47 8.25 6.79 4.79
C MET A 47 8.13 6.52 6.30
N THR A 48 8.31 5.26 6.74
CA THR A 48 8.14 4.87 8.14
C THR A 48 9.40 5.17 8.94
N PRO A 49 9.32 5.84 10.11
CA PRO A 49 10.47 6.06 10.98
C PRO A 49 11.16 4.73 11.35
N ALA A 50 12.50 4.73 11.37
CA ALA A 50 13.31 3.51 11.52
C ALA A 50 12.87 2.59 12.68
N ARG A 51 12.52 3.15 13.83
CA ARG A 51 12.06 2.40 15.02
C ARG A 51 10.76 1.60 14.81
N TYR A 52 9.96 2.00 13.82
CA TYR A 52 8.69 1.36 13.47
C TYR A 52 8.78 0.55 12.17
N GLN A 53 9.95 0.48 11.53
CA GLN A 53 10.13 -0.37 10.37
C GLN A 53 10.00 -1.87 10.76
N PRO A 54 9.51 -2.73 9.84
CA PRO A 54 9.14 -2.42 8.46
C PRO A 54 7.70 -1.86 8.28
N GLY A 55 7.02 -1.44 9.35
CA GLY A 55 5.69 -0.84 9.27
C GLY A 55 4.65 -1.83 8.75
N ILE A 56 3.95 -1.49 7.65
CA ILE A 56 2.99 -2.39 6.98
C ILE A 56 3.64 -3.62 6.32
N GLY A 57 4.97 -3.74 6.38
CA GLY A 57 5.67 -4.98 6.05
C GLY A 57 5.46 -6.09 7.09
N LEU A 58 5.11 -5.73 8.33
CA LEU A 58 4.64 -6.67 9.35
C LEU A 58 3.17 -6.95 9.15
N ARG A 59 2.72 -8.16 9.46
CA ARG A 59 1.28 -8.48 9.46
C ARG A 59 0.71 -8.38 10.88
N PRO A 60 -0.54 -7.90 11.04
CA PRO A 60 -1.26 -8.06 12.29
C PRO A 60 -1.32 -9.54 12.67
N GLY A 61 -1.15 -9.83 13.95
CA GLY A 61 -1.09 -11.21 14.45
C GLY A 61 0.19 -11.55 15.22
N GLY A 62 0.93 -10.55 15.70
CA GLY A 62 2.00 -10.75 16.67
C GLY A 62 3.36 -11.14 16.08
N GLU A 63 3.61 -10.84 14.80
CA GLU A 63 4.94 -11.05 14.19
C GLU A 63 6.04 -10.27 14.94
N ARG A 64 5.71 -9.06 15.41
CA ARG A 64 6.54 -8.27 16.33
C ARG A 64 5.66 -7.68 17.43
N PRO A 65 5.46 -8.39 18.57
CA PRO A 65 4.45 -8.03 19.57
C PRO A 65 4.56 -6.61 20.12
N ASP A 66 5.78 -6.11 20.27
CA ASP A 66 6.08 -4.76 20.74
C ASP A 66 5.69 -3.66 19.73
N LEU A 67 5.41 -3.99 18.47
CA LEU A 67 4.83 -3.06 17.49
C LEU A 67 3.36 -3.31 17.18
N GLU A 68 2.73 -4.36 17.70
CA GLU A 68 1.36 -4.71 17.31
C GLU A 68 0.38 -3.51 17.36
N PRO A 69 0.41 -2.61 18.39
CA PRO A 69 -0.46 -1.45 18.42
C PRO A 69 -0.24 -0.46 17.25
N ILE A 70 1.01 -0.28 16.82
CA ILE A 70 1.32 0.60 15.69
C ILE A 70 1.02 -0.08 14.36
N VAL A 71 1.27 -1.40 14.23
CA VAL A 71 0.93 -2.16 13.01
C VAL A 71 -0.56 -2.05 12.70
N ALA A 72 -1.43 -2.29 13.68
CA ALA A 72 -2.87 -2.15 13.51
C ALA A 72 -3.28 -0.72 13.08
N THR A 73 -2.60 0.30 13.61
CA THR A 73 -2.84 1.69 13.25
C THR A 73 -2.39 2.01 11.83
N LEU A 74 -1.23 1.51 11.41
CA LEU A 74 -0.71 1.68 10.05
C LEU A 74 -1.61 1.02 9.00
N TYR A 75 -2.16 -0.16 9.27
CA TYR A 75 -3.12 -0.80 8.37
C TYR A 75 -4.43 -0.02 8.24
N ARG A 76 -4.96 0.51 9.35
CA ARG A 76 -6.14 1.39 9.29
C ARG A 76 -5.89 2.65 8.47
N ALA A 77 -4.71 3.26 8.63
CA ALA A 77 -4.31 4.42 7.85
C ALA A 77 -4.16 4.09 6.35
N LEU A 78 -3.60 2.91 6.02
CA LEU A 78 -3.52 2.42 4.64
C LEU A 78 -4.91 2.27 4.01
N TYR A 79 -5.85 1.63 4.71
CA TYR A 79 -7.21 1.46 4.19
C TYR A 79 -7.94 2.80 4.04
N ALA A 80 -7.76 3.72 4.99
CA ALA A 80 -8.31 5.07 4.87
C ALA A 80 -7.73 5.82 3.65
N ALA A 81 -6.43 5.66 3.37
CA ALA A 81 -5.79 6.27 2.20
C ALA A 81 -6.27 5.66 0.87
N ILE A 82 -6.64 4.38 0.85
CA ILE A 82 -7.21 3.71 -0.34
C ILE A 82 -8.66 4.17 -0.61
N ALA A 83 -9.41 4.50 0.45
CA ALA A 83 -10.84 4.82 0.37
C ALA A 83 -11.14 6.32 0.15
N ALA A 84 -10.15 7.20 0.25
CA ALA A 84 -10.27 8.65 0.07
C ALA A 84 -10.34 9.04 -1.41
#